data_AF-A0A7Y1Y2K7-F1
#
_entry.id   AF-A0A7Y1Y2K7-F1
#
_cell.length_a   1.000
_cell.length_b   1.000
_cell.length_c   1.000
_cell.angle_alpha   90.00
_cell.angle_beta   90.00
_cell.angle_gamma   90.00
#
_symmetry.space_group_name_H-M   'P 1'
#
loop_
_entity.id
_entity.type
_entity.pdbx_description
1 polymer ?
#
loop_
_entity_poly.entity_id
_entity_poly.type
_entity_poly.pdbx_seq_one_letter_code
_entity_poly.pdbx_strand_id
1 'polypeptide(L)'
;MGKSDEESARILQQQLRRRMDIVAQRFVEGMSVPNIVNYLRHNEGIEVARDVPYQDLGRVTARRWLKYEPPMQELLSGELKSRYALKDVYVPSYGERMAVVSSGARLCAESIWKIAKAKAKGQAQGHPESGTERWNFPVEVPDPKLGSQIVPHKPGLAAEYTDKREREALRPRPLVIPIHIGFSGGVTMARAAEQLRFTLARRVEDWEKRLKGLVLDWARNAGAHPPTEGILKHRFKVQVKFTLVNLVSGFDVDPRTNPIAFLTDFLRDEVLEPRTKLELFNAMPFMETGAREVLFWGLEALGKFRNRWKRERFDVILTSGSSIDDEHTMFRRYYDSEELTKILADLGVEGDFLWMPVRKEGPAKVEDLRDEVAKIDGKLAALLDYEPMSLLTLEEVQEHVRGDEERGNDGGDVFLILNPCSVCLKEKSRIAKAVLGLPGDQCLVTHFVCDEQTAMATLDLEDLPHPAEEDDAETGGSREDGDAS
;
A
#
# COMPACT_ATOMS: atom_id res chain seq x y z
N MET A 1 15.33 68.79 0.65
CA MET A 1 14.38 67.72 0.28
C MET A 1 14.73 66.34 0.84
N GLY A 2 15.87 66.09 1.52
CA GLY A 2 16.25 64.71 1.89
C GLY A 2 15.61 64.05 3.13
N LYS A 3 15.14 64.82 4.14
CA LYS A 3 14.69 64.21 5.42
C LYS A 3 13.25 63.69 5.41
N SER A 4 12.35 64.31 4.65
CA SER A 4 10.93 63.95 4.59
C SER A 4 10.69 62.62 3.86
N ASP A 5 11.52 62.33 2.86
CA ASP A 5 11.40 61.12 2.04
C ASP A 5 11.92 59.88 2.79
N GLU A 6 12.99 60.04 3.57
CA GLU A 6 13.54 58.97 4.42
C GLU A 6 12.57 58.57 5.55
N GLU A 7 11.91 59.55 6.18
CA GLU A 7 10.93 59.31 7.24
C GLU A 7 9.69 58.59 6.70
N SER A 8 9.22 59.01 5.53
CA SER A 8 8.09 58.38 4.84
C SER A 8 8.41 56.93 4.44
N ALA A 9 9.62 56.67 3.93
CA ALA A 9 10.08 55.33 3.60
C ALA A 9 10.16 54.41 4.84
N ARG A 10 10.60 54.94 5.99
CA ARG A 10 10.61 54.19 7.26
C ARG A 10 9.21 53.83 7.74
N ILE A 11 8.27 54.77 7.67
CA ILE A 11 6.87 54.53 8.06
C ILE A 11 6.25 53.44 7.19
N LEU A 12 6.45 53.49 5.87
CA LEU A 12 5.95 52.47 4.94
C LEU A 12 6.57 51.08 5.20
N GLN A 13 7.87 51.02 5.50
CA GLN A 13 8.51 49.76 5.87
C GLN A 13 7.97 49.19 7.19
N GLN A 14 7.71 50.05 8.18
CA GLN A 14 7.14 49.62 9.46
C GLN A 14 5.71 49.12 9.31
N GLN A 15 4.88 49.80 8.52
CA GLN A 15 3.52 49.37 8.21
C GLN A 15 3.51 48.03 7.45
N LEU A 16 4.39 47.87 6.46
CA LEU A 16 4.54 46.62 5.73
C LEU A 16 4.94 45.47 6.66
N ARG A 17 5.92 45.69 7.54
CA ARG A 17 6.36 44.69 8.52
C ARG A 17 5.23 44.28 9.46
N ARG A 18 4.55 45.26 10.07
CA ARG A 18 3.40 45.00 10.96
C ARG A 18 2.32 44.19 10.26
N ARG A 19 1.99 44.53 9.01
CA ARG A 19 1.00 43.80 8.22
C ARG A 19 1.43 42.36 7.96
N MET A 20 2.69 42.15 7.57
CA MET A 20 3.26 40.82 7.37
C MET A 20 3.20 39.97 8.64
N ASP A 21 3.50 40.56 9.81
CA ASP A 21 3.43 39.88 11.11
C ASP A 21 2.00 39.43 11.42
N ILE A 22 1.01 40.31 11.25
CA ILE A 22 -0.41 39.99 11.46
C ILE A 22 -0.88 38.89 10.50
N VAL A 23 -0.53 39.00 9.20
CA VAL A 23 -0.90 37.99 8.21
C VAL A 23 -0.32 36.62 8.58
N ALA A 24 0.96 36.56 8.95
CA ALA A 24 1.61 35.32 9.35
C ALA A 24 0.96 34.70 10.60
N GLN A 25 0.74 35.51 11.64
CA GLN A 25 0.11 35.04 12.88
C GLN A 25 -1.28 34.46 12.62
N ARG A 26 -2.13 35.20 11.90
CA ARG A 26 -3.51 34.78 11.63
C ARG A 26 -3.57 33.54 10.74
N PHE A 27 -2.62 33.40 9.81
CA PHE A 27 -2.47 32.20 9.00
C PHE A 27 -2.07 30.97 9.84
N VAL A 28 -1.12 31.13 10.78
CA VAL A 28 -0.72 30.06 11.71
C VAL A 28 -1.88 29.64 12.62
N GLU A 29 -2.74 30.57 13.01
CA GLU A 29 -3.99 30.29 13.75
C GLU A 29 -5.08 29.60 12.90
N GLY A 30 -4.79 29.25 11.64
CA GLY A 30 -5.70 28.51 10.76
C GLY A 30 -6.73 29.38 10.04
N MET A 31 -6.60 30.72 10.05
CA MET A 31 -7.52 31.57 9.29
C MET A 31 -7.30 31.45 7.79
N SER A 32 -8.39 31.27 7.06
CA SER A 32 -8.39 31.39 5.61
C SER A 32 -8.00 32.81 5.19
N VAL A 33 -7.33 32.95 4.03
CA VAL A 33 -6.94 34.27 3.50
C VAL A 33 -8.11 35.27 3.42
N PRO A 34 -9.33 34.90 2.97
CA PRO A 34 -10.48 35.81 3.04
C PRO A 34 -10.77 36.35 4.44
N ASN A 35 -10.63 35.52 5.48
CA ASN A 35 -10.83 35.94 6.86
C ASN A 35 -9.70 36.86 7.34
N ILE A 36 -8.46 36.61 6.92
CA ILE A 36 -7.31 37.49 7.21
C ILE A 36 -7.53 38.88 6.60
N VAL A 37 -8.04 38.99 5.37
CA VAL A 37 -8.37 40.28 4.74
C VAL A 37 -9.43 41.03 5.55
N ASN A 38 -10.49 40.33 5.97
CA ASN A 38 -11.54 40.93 6.79
C ASN A 38 -11.00 41.38 8.15
N TYR A 39 -10.12 40.58 8.77
CA TYR A 39 -9.46 40.92 10.02
C TYR A 39 -8.60 42.20 9.87
N LEU A 40 -7.77 42.28 8.82
CA LEU A 40 -6.96 43.47 8.55
C LEU A 40 -7.82 44.73 8.39
N ARG A 41 -8.96 44.62 7.68
CA ARG A 41 -9.86 45.75 7.47
C ARG A 41 -10.56 46.19 8.75
N HIS A 42 -11.16 45.26 9.49
CA HIS A 42 -12.07 45.59 10.58
C HIS A 42 -11.37 45.73 11.94
N ASN A 43 -10.27 45.02 12.17
CA ASN A 43 -9.57 45.04 13.45
C ASN A 43 -8.34 45.94 13.42
N GLU A 44 -7.65 46.01 12.27
CA GLU A 44 -6.38 46.75 12.14
C GLU A 44 -6.52 48.06 11.35
N GLY A 45 -7.68 48.30 10.72
CA GLY A 45 -7.91 49.47 9.87
C GLY A 45 -7.05 49.48 8.61
N ILE A 46 -6.53 48.33 8.17
CA ILE A 46 -5.65 48.18 7.02
C ILE A 46 -6.47 47.67 5.83
N GLU A 47 -6.73 48.53 4.85
CA GLU A 47 -7.35 48.12 3.60
C GLU A 47 -6.32 47.48 2.65
N VAL A 48 -6.58 46.25 2.25
CA VAL A 48 -5.76 45.53 1.27
C VAL A 48 -6.60 44.76 0.26
N ALA A 49 -6.04 44.55 -0.93
CA ALA A 49 -6.60 43.63 -1.92
C ALA A 49 -6.40 42.16 -1.50
N ARG A 50 -7.19 41.26 -2.09
CA ARG A 50 -7.25 39.83 -1.72
C ARG A 50 -5.94 39.06 -1.97
N ASP A 51 -5.12 39.53 -2.90
CA ASP A 51 -3.83 38.95 -3.26
C ASP A 51 -2.69 39.35 -2.31
N VAL A 52 -2.82 40.48 -1.61
CA VAL A 52 -1.78 41.03 -0.74
C VAL A 52 -1.37 40.05 0.38
N PRO A 53 -2.29 39.36 1.09
CA PRO A 53 -1.87 38.37 2.08
C PRO A 53 -1.07 37.21 1.50
N TYR A 54 -1.32 36.77 0.26
CA TYR A 54 -0.50 35.73 -0.38
C TYR A 54 0.92 36.24 -0.68
N GLN A 55 1.05 37.49 -1.12
CA GLN A 55 2.36 38.11 -1.32
C GLN A 55 3.10 38.29 0.01
N ASP A 56 2.40 38.71 1.05
CA ASP A 56 2.96 38.84 2.39
C ASP A 56 3.39 37.46 2.93
N LEU A 57 2.56 36.41 2.78
CA LEU A 57 2.92 35.02 3.09
C LEU A 57 4.17 34.56 2.32
N GLY A 58 4.28 34.89 1.03
CA GLY A 58 5.49 34.64 0.25
C GLY A 58 6.73 35.36 0.80
N ARG A 59 6.58 36.62 1.25
CA ARG A 59 7.67 37.42 1.82
C ARG A 59 8.08 36.93 3.22
N VAL A 60 7.13 36.56 4.08
CA VAL A 60 7.45 36.02 5.42
C VAL A 60 8.13 34.66 5.31
N THR A 61 7.72 33.80 4.38
CA THR A 61 8.40 32.52 4.11
C THR A 61 9.81 32.76 3.55
N ALA A 62 9.98 33.68 2.59
CA ALA A 62 11.29 34.03 2.04
C ALA A 62 12.25 34.59 3.11
N ARG A 63 11.71 35.25 4.15
CA ARG A 63 12.45 35.76 5.31
C ARG A 63 12.59 34.74 6.45
N ARG A 64 12.07 33.52 6.29
CA ARG A 64 12.05 32.47 7.31
C ARG A 64 11.30 32.87 8.60
N TRP A 65 10.33 33.78 8.52
CA TRP A 65 9.42 34.11 9.63
C TRP A 65 8.33 33.05 9.80
N LEU A 66 7.98 32.38 8.70
CA LEU A 66 7.10 31.23 8.68
C LEU A 66 7.91 30.00 8.23
N LYS A 67 7.90 28.95 9.05
CA LYS A 67 8.54 27.67 8.75
C LYS A 67 7.47 26.59 8.85
N TYR A 68 7.33 25.80 7.79
CA TYR A 68 6.57 24.55 7.88
C TYR A 68 7.48 23.51 8.53
N GLU A 69 7.06 23.01 9.69
CA GLU A 69 7.68 21.86 10.32
C GLU A 69 6.79 20.66 10.01
N PRO A 70 7.19 19.81 9.05
CA PRO A 70 6.41 18.61 8.74
C PRO A 70 6.26 17.76 10.01
N PRO A 71 5.11 17.10 10.20
CA PRO A 71 4.97 16.09 11.25
C PRO A 71 6.10 15.06 11.14
N MET A 72 6.58 14.56 12.28
CA MET A 72 7.67 13.59 12.35
C MET A 72 7.44 12.40 11.41
N GLN A 73 6.20 11.97 11.25
CA GLN A 73 5.79 10.87 10.38
C GLN A 73 6.08 11.12 8.90
N GLU A 74 5.90 12.37 8.43
CA GLU A 74 6.20 12.77 7.05
C GLU A 74 7.72 12.77 6.82
N LEU A 75 8.50 13.24 7.81
CA LEU A 75 9.96 13.18 7.80
C LEU A 75 10.48 11.74 7.76
N LEU A 76 10.00 10.88 8.66
CA LEU A 76 10.38 9.47 8.73
C LEU A 76 10.00 8.72 7.45
N SER A 77 8.79 8.96 6.92
CA SER A 77 8.34 8.34 5.66
C SER A 77 9.21 8.79 4.48
N GLY A 78 9.54 10.08 4.39
CA GLY A 78 10.39 10.63 3.34
C GLY A 78 11.83 10.09 3.40
N GLU A 79 12.40 10.00 4.61
CA GLU A 79 13.74 9.46 4.83
C GLU A 79 13.80 7.96 4.51
N LEU A 80 12.87 7.15 5.03
CA LEU A 80 12.79 5.71 4.69
C LEU A 80 12.61 5.49 3.18
N LYS A 81 11.73 6.27 2.54
CA LYS A 81 11.44 6.15 1.11
C LYS A 81 12.68 6.44 0.26
N SER A 82 13.41 7.50 0.59
CA SER A 82 14.61 7.91 -0.14
C SER A 82 15.80 6.98 0.15
N ARG A 83 16.03 6.61 1.42
CA ARG A 83 17.15 5.74 1.83
C ARG A 83 17.07 4.34 1.23
N TYR A 84 15.88 3.78 1.11
CA TYR A 84 15.66 2.41 0.63
C TYR A 84 15.02 2.32 -0.76
N ALA A 85 14.96 3.44 -1.50
CA ALA A 85 14.41 3.52 -2.86
C ALA A 85 12.99 2.90 -3.02
N LEU A 86 12.13 3.07 -2.01
CA LEU A 86 10.80 2.47 -1.98
C LEU A 86 9.82 3.25 -2.86
N LYS A 87 8.85 2.56 -3.47
CA LYS A 87 7.75 3.20 -4.23
C LYS A 87 6.89 4.04 -3.31
N ASP A 88 6.58 3.54 -2.11
CA ASP A 88 5.88 4.29 -1.09
C ASP A 88 6.17 3.82 0.34
N VAL A 89 6.08 4.76 1.28
CA VAL A 89 6.25 4.51 2.71
C VAL A 89 5.17 5.25 3.48
N TYR A 90 4.63 4.61 4.52
CA TYR A 90 3.74 5.27 5.44
C TYR A 90 4.06 4.93 6.89
N VAL A 91 4.29 5.96 7.69
CA VAL A 91 4.44 5.89 9.15
C VAL A 91 3.21 6.59 9.77
N PRO A 92 2.28 5.91 10.44
CA PRO A 92 1.18 6.57 11.15
C PRO A 92 1.70 7.28 12.41
N SER A 93 0.91 8.22 12.93
CA SER A 93 1.20 8.90 14.19
C SER A 93 1.12 7.93 15.38
N TYR A 94 1.98 8.13 16.38
CA TYR A 94 2.07 7.32 17.61
C TYR A 94 0.73 7.12 18.36
N GLY A 95 -0.20 8.07 18.29
CA GLY A 95 -1.54 7.96 18.89
C GLY A 95 -2.47 6.99 18.14
N GLU A 96 -2.11 6.60 16.92
CA GLU A 96 -2.87 5.73 16.04
C GLU A 96 -2.17 4.36 15.90
N ARG A 97 -1.77 3.70 16.99
CA ARG A 97 -1.05 2.40 16.88
C ARG A 97 -1.86 1.31 16.14
N MET A 98 -3.19 1.36 16.21
CA MET A 98 -4.07 0.50 15.39
C MET A 98 -4.11 0.90 13.91
N ALA A 99 -3.54 2.05 13.55
CA ALA A 99 -3.52 2.56 12.19
C ALA A 99 -2.39 2.06 11.32
N VAL A 100 -1.37 1.36 11.83
CA VAL A 100 -0.36 0.73 10.94
C VAL A 100 -1.06 -0.21 9.95
N VAL A 101 -1.92 -1.07 10.48
CA VAL A 101 -2.68 -2.03 9.68
C VAL A 101 -3.68 -1.35 8.74
N SER A 102 -4.47 -0.40 9.25
CA SER A 102 -5.47 0.30 8.42
C SER A 102 -4.82 1.19 7.36
N SER A 103 -3.66 1.77 7.66
CA SER A 103 -2.88 2.55 6.72
C SER A 103 -2.21 1.68 5.66
N GLY A 104 -1.71 0.50 6.04
CA GLY A 104 -1.23 -0.51 5.10
C GLY A 104 -2.34 -0.95 4.14
N ALA A 105 -3.53 -1.22 4.66
CA ALA A 105 -4.71 -1.52 3.84
C ALA A 105 -5.11 -0.35 2.91
N ARG A 106 -5.06 0.89 3.39
CA ARG A 106 -5.36 2.09 2.58
C ARG A 106 -4.35 2.27 1.45
N LEU A 107 -3.06 2.16 1.76
CA LEU A 107 -1.97 2.27 0.79
C LEU A 107 -2.06 1.14 -0.26
N CYS A 108 -2.36 -0.08 0.18
CA CYS A 108 -2.63 -1.21 -0.71
C CYS A 108 -3.82 -0.93 -1.65
N ALA A 109 -4.93 -0.41 -1.13
CA ALA A 109 -6.09 -0.05 -1.96
C ALA A 109 -5.74 1.03 -3.00
N GLU A 110 -4.87 1.99 -2.65
CA GLU A 110 -4.41 3.02 -3.58
C GLU A 110 -3.51 2.45 -4.69
N SER A 111 -2.62 1.51 -4.36
CA SER A 111 -1.86 0.74 -5.36
C SER A 111 -2.79 -0.06 -6.28
N ILE A 112 -3.75 -0.81 -5.73
CA ILE A 112 -4.75 -1.56 -6.50
C ILE A 112 -5.48 -0.65 -7.49
N TRP A 113 -5.85 0.57 -7.09
CA TRP A 113 -6.48 1.53 -7.97
C TRP A 113 -5.57 1.98 -9.13
N LYS A 114 -4.28 2.24 -8.84
CA LYS A 114 -3.28 2.59 -9.87
C LYS A 114 -3.12 1.44 -10.87
N ILE A 115 -3.02 0.19 -10.38
CA ILE A 115 -2.90 -1.02 -11.19
C ILE A 115 -4.16 -1.23 -12.05
N ALA A 116 -5.35 -1.12 -11.44
CA ALA A 116 -6.62 -1.26 -12.17
C ALA A 116 -6.74 -0.22 -13.30
N LYS A 117 -6.31 1.02 -13.07
CA LYS A 117 -6.23 2.05 -14.11
C LYS A 117 -5.26 1.68 -15.23
N ALA A 118 -4.06 1.21 -14.89
CA ALA A 118 -3.05 0.81 -15.87
C ALA A 118 -3.55 -0.36 -16.74
N LYS A 119 -4.10 -1.41 -16.12
CA LYS A 119 -4.69 -2.55 -16.83
C LYS A 119 -5.87 -2.14 -17.71
N ALA A 120 -6.77 -1.30 -17.20
CA ALA A 120 -7.91 -0.80 -17.97
C ALA A 120 -7.47 0.05 -19.16
N LYS A 121 -6.42 0.87 -19.01
CA LYS A 121 -5.83 1.63 -20.12
C LYS A 121 -5.25 0.70 -21.17
N GLY A 122 -4.46 -0.29 -20.74
CA GLY A 122 -3.85 -1.27 -21.64
C GLY A 122 -4.89 -2.07 -22.43
N GLN A 123 -5.96 -2.53 -21.78
CA GLN A 123 -7.07 -3.21 -22.47
C GLN A 123 -7.81 -2.27 -23.44
N ALA A 124 -8.06 -1.02 -23.04
CA ALA A 124 -8.80 -0.06 -23.86
C ALA A 124 -8.05 0.38 -25.13
N GLN A 125 -6.73 0.54 -25.03
CA GLN A 125 -5.87 0.98 -26.13
C GLN A 125 -5.38 -0.20 -26.99
N GLY A 126 -5.32 -1.40 -26.40
CA GLY A 126 -4.55 -2.52 -26.93
C GLY A 126 -3.06 -2.32 -26.64
N HIS A 127 -2.34 -3.42 -26.44
CA HIS A 127 -0.88 -3.40 -26.33
C HIS A 127 -0.30 -4.29 -27.41
N PRO A 128 0.38 -3.73 -28.43
CA PRO A 128 1.00 -4.51 -29.49
C PRO A 128 2.00 -5.54 -28.94
N GLU A 129 2.77 -5.15 -27.92
CA GLU A 129 3.85 -5.95 -27.33
C GLU A 129 3.35 -7.10 -26.47
N SER A 130 2.24 -6.91 -25.74
CA SER A 130 1.65 -7.99 -24.94
C SER A 130 0.67 -8.86 -25.74
N GLY A 131 0.51 -8.59 -27.04
CA GLY A 131 -0.49 -9.25 -27.89
C GLY A 131 -1.94 -9.01 -27.43
N THR A 132 -2.16 -8.05 -26.53
CA THR A 132 -3.50 -7.74 -26.04
C THR A 132 -4.26 -7.05 -27.16
N GLU A 133 -5.17 -7.79 -27.78
CA GLU A 133 -6.07 -7.24 -28.77
C GLU A 133 -6.79 -6.02 -28.20
N ARG A 134 -6.84 -4.99 -29.04
CA ARG A 134 -7.60 -3.79 -28.76
C ARG A 134 -9.03 -4.14 -28.39
N TRP A 135 -9.53 -3.57 -27.29
CA TRP A 135 -10.90 -3.84 -26.85
C TRP A 135 -11.93 -3.41 -27.92
N ASN A 136 -12.67 -4.41 -28.42
CA ASN A 136 -13.62 -4.26 -29.54
C ASN A 136 -15.09 -4.10 -29.09
N PHE A 137 -15.36 -3.72 -27.83
CA PHE A 137 -16.71 -3.54 -27.27
C PHE A 137 -17.69 -4.68 -27.61
N PRO A 138 -17.49 -5.91 -27.07
CA PRO A 138 -18.37 -7.01 -27.41
C PRO A 138 -19.80 -6.79 -26.88
N VAL A 139 -20.78 -6.88 -27.78
CA VAL A 139 -22.22 -6.79 -27.47
C VAL A 139 -22.85 -8.16 -27.69
N GLU A 140 -23.60 -8.64 -26.69
CA GLU A 140 -24.43 -9.83 -26.84
C GLU A 140 -25.81 -9.44 -27.38
N VAL A 141 -26.22 -10.10 -28.47
CA VAL A 141 -27.55 -9.99 -29.06
C VAL A 141 -28.27 -11.32 -28.77
N PRO A 142 -29.39 -11.32 -28.04
CA PRO A 142 -30.16 -12.54 -27.87
C PRO A 142 -30.85 -12.88 -29.19
N ASP A 143 -30.37 -13.91 -29.89
CA ASP A 143 -31.03 -14.44 -31.09
C ASP A 143 -32.26 -15.29 -30.69
N PRO A 144 -33.50 -14.90 -31.07
CA PRO A 144 -34.71 -15.63 -30.71
C PRO A 144 -34.85 -16.98 -31.44
N LYS A 145 -34.09 -17.24 -32.52
CA LYS A 145 -34.11 -18.49 -33.28
C LYS A 145 -32.94 -19.42 -32.93
N LEU A 146 -31.79 -18.85 -32.58
CA LEU A 146 -30.56 -19.62 -32.32
C LEU A 146 -30.26 -19.87 -30.84
N GLY A 147 -31.04 -19.30 -29.92
CA GLY A 147 -30.85 -19.48 -28.49
C GLY A 147 -29.53 -18.88 -27.99
N SER A 148 -29.56 -17.62 -27.53
CA SER A 148 -28.42 -16.95 -26.87
C SER A 148 -27.05 -17.15 -27.54
N GLN A 149 -26.99 -17.24 -28.88
CA GLN A 149 -25.72 -17.28 -29.59
C GLN A 149 -25.07 -15.89 -29.53
N ILE A 150 -23.81 -15.86 -29.11
CA ILE A 150 -23.00 -14.66 -28.97
C ILE A 150 -22.37 -14.35 -30.33
N VAL A 151 -22.86 -13.34 -31.02
CA VAL A 151 -22.19 -12.82 -32.23
C VAL A 151 -21.41 -11.55 -31.83
N PRO A 152 -20.07 -11.55 -31.85
CA PRO A 152 -19.28 -10.35 -31.60
C PRO A 152 -19.51 -9.36 -32.76
N HIS A 153 -20.33 -8.34 -32.54
CA HIS A 153 -20.62 -7.33 -33.56
C HIS A 153 -19.58 -6.21 -33.56
N LYS A 154 -19.23 -5.72 -34.76
CA LYS A 154 -18.40 -4.52 -34.93
C LYS A 154 -19.13 -3.27 -34.41
N PRO A 155 -18.41 -2.30 -33.80
CA PRO A 155 -18.99 -1.01 -33.41
C PRO A 155 -19.50 -0.27 -34.67
N GLY A 156 -20.83 -0.16 -34.83
CA GLY A 156 -21.48 0.46 -35.98
C GLY A 156 -22.92 -0.01 -36.22
N LEU A 157 -23.23 -1.27 -35.88
CA LEU A 157 -24.54 -1.89 -36.11
C LEU A 157 -25.69 -1.36 -35.24
N ALA A 158 -25.42 -0.62 -34.15
CA ALA A 158 -26.50 -0.02 -33.35
C ALA A 158 -27.36 0.96 -34.17
N ALA A 159 -26.79 1.54 -35.23
CA ALA A 159 -27.53 2.34 -36.21
C ALA A 159 -28.39 1.48 -37.16
N GLU A 160 -28.02 0.21 -37.37
CA GLU A 160 -28.71 -0.73 -38.28
C GLU A 160 -29.94 -1.37 -37.64
N TYR A 161 -29.98 -1.53 -36.31
CA TYR A 161 -31.20 -1.96 -35.62
C TYR A 161 -32.22 -0.82 -35.59
N THR A 162 -33.30 -0.92 -36.37
CA THR A 162 -34.37 0.08 -36.38
C THR A 162 -35.41 -0.17 -35.28
N ASP A 163 -35.54 -1.42 -34.80
CA ASP A 163 -36.47 -1.77 -33.73
C ASP A 163 -35.92 -1.39 -32.34
N LYS A 164 -36.71 -0.61 -31.60
CA LYS A 164 -36.45 -0.23 -30.21
C LYS A 164 -36.28 -1.45 -29.31
N ARG A 165 -37.04 -2.54 -29.54
CA ARG A 165 -36.96 -3.78 -28.74
C ARG A 165 -35.63 -4.50 -28.94
N GLU A 166 -35.13 -4.55 -30.17
CA GLU A 166 -33.83 -5.17 -30.48
C GLU A 166 -32.69 -4.37 -29.83
N ARG A 167 -32.74 -3.04 -29.88
CA ARG A 167 -31.79 -2.17 -29.16
C ARG A 167 -31.85 -2.35 -27.64
N GLU A 168 -33.05 -2.51 -27.09
CA GLU A 168 -33.27 -2.77 -25.67
C GLU A 168 -32.87 -4.19 -25.23
N ALA A 169 -32.67 -5.12 -26.16
CA ALA A 169 -32.21 -6.46 -25.88
C ALA A 169 -30.68 -6.58 -25.83
N LEU A 170 -29.94 -5.61 -26.39
CA LEU A 170 -28.48 -5.60 -26.42
C LEU A 170 -27.87 -5.53 -25.01
N ARG A 171 -26.96 -6.48 -24.71
CA ARG A 171 -26.22 -6.53 -23.44
C ARG A 171 -24.73 -6.39 -23.71
N PRO A 172 -24.12 -5.22 -23.44
CA PRO A 172 -22.67 -5.10 -23.54
C PRO A 172 -22.01 -5.97 -22.48
N ARG A 173 -21.00 -6.75 -22.88
CA ARG A 173 -20.20 -7.49 -21.90
C ARG A 173 -19.42 -6.51 -21.04
N PRO A 174 -19.34 -6.74 -19.72
CA PRO A 174 -18.51 -5.92 -18.87
C PRO A 174 -17.04 -6.05 -19.27
N LEU A 175 -16.30 -4.94 -19.25
CA LEU A 175 -14.84 -5.00 -19.29
C LEU A 175 -14.35 -5.44 -17.92
N VAL A 176 -13.69 -6.58 -17.84
CA VAL A 176 -13.20 -7.15 -16.58
C VAL A 176 -11.73 -6.79 -16.39
N ILE A 177 -11.44 -6.12 -15.27
CA ILE A 177 -10.10 -5.77 -14.84
C ILE A 177 -9.70 -6.73 -13.71
N PRO A 178 -8.89 -7.77 -14.00
CA PRO A 178 -8.45 -8.71 -12.98
C PRO A 178 -7.34 -8.10 -12.12
N ILE A 179 -7.47 -8.25 -10.80
CA ILE A 179 -6.49 -7.87 -9.79
C ILE A 179 -6.15 -9.11 -8.96
N HIS A 180 -4.89 -9.50 -8.92
CA HIS A 180 -4.40 -10.68 -8.23
C HIS A 180 -3.67 -10.26 -6.95
N ILE A 181 -4.12 -10.76 -5.80
CA ILE A 181 -3.59 -10.37 -4.50
C ILE A 181 -3.13 -11.61 -3.73
N GLY A 182 -1.84 -11.67 -3.42
CA GLY A 182 -1.24 -12.68 -2.57
C GLY A 182 -1.16 -12.22 -1.12
N PHE A 183 -1.48 -13.10 -0.16
CA PHE A 183 -1.37 -12.83 1.28
C PHE A 183 -0.52 -13.88 1.97
N SER A 184 0.37 -13.44 2.87
CA SER A 184 0.94 -14.35 3.87
C SER A 184 0.01 -14.56 5.06
N GLY A 185 0.29 -15.57 5.89
CA GLY A 185 -0.42 -15.77 7.16
C GLY A 185 0.07 -14.84 8.29
N GLY A 186 -0.59 -14.91 9.44
CA GLY A 186 -0.21 -14.23 10.67
C GLY A 186 -1.20 -13.16 11.15
N VAL A 187 -1.09 -12.75 12.42
CA VAL A 187 -2.02 -11.80 13.08
C VAL A 187 -2.10 -10.46 12.36
N THR A 188 -0.95 -9.89 12.00
CA THR A 188 -0.89 -8.60 11.28
C THR A 188 -1.60 -8.70 9.93
N MET A 189 -1.41 -9.81 9.21
CA MET A 189 -2.03 -10.03 7.91
C MET A 189 -3.52 -10.30 7.98
N ALA A 190 -4.00 -11.02 8.99
CA ALA A 190 -5.43 -11.20 9.21
C ALA A 190 -6.15 -9.84 9.39
N ARG A 191 -5.58 -8.96 10.23
CA ARG A 191 -6.11 -7.61 10.43
C ARG A 191 -5.95 -6.74 9.17
N ALA A 192 -4.85 -6.84 8.44
CA ALA A 192 -4.63 -6.07 7.21
C ALA A 192 -5.62 -6.47 6.12
N ALA A 193 -5.88 -7.77 5.97
CA ALA A 193 -6.87 -8.32 5.05
C ALA A 193 -8.28 -7.83 5.40
N GLU A 194 -8.65 -7.83 6.69
CA GLU A 194 -9.93 -7.28 7.15
C GLU A 194 -10.08 -5.78 6.82
N GLN A 195 -9.07 -4.96 7.15
CA GLN A 195 -9.10 -3.53 6.86
C GLN A 195 -9.11 -3.25 5.34
N LEU A 196 -8.40 -4.06 4.56
CA LEU A 196 -8.40 -3.97 3.11
C LEU A 196 -9.77 -4.33 2.54
N ARG A 197 -10.44 -5.37 3.05
CA ARG A 197 -11.81 -5.74 2.68
C ARG A 197 -12.75 -4.55 2.86
N PHE A 198 -12.77 -3.94 4.05
CA PHE A 198 -13.60 -2.76 4.30
C PHE A 198 -13.27 -1.58 3.38
N THR A 199 -11.98 -1.36 3.10
CA THR A 199 -11.54 -0.27 2.22
C THR A 199 -11.98 -0.51 0.77
N LEU A 200 -11.86 -1.74 0.27
CA LEU A 200 -12.25 -2.11 -1.09
C LEU A 200 -13.77 -2.09 -1.25
N ALA A 201 -14.53 -2.65 -0.30
CA ALA A 201 -16.00 -2.63 -0.33
C ALA A 201 -16.56 -1.21 -0.43
N ARG A 202 -15.92 -0.26 0.26
CA ARG A 202 -16.31 1.16 0.22
C ARG A 202 -15.92 1.90 -1.06
N ARG A 203 -14.97 1.39 -1.84
CA ARG A 203 -14.35 2.14 -2.96
C ARG A 203 -14.57 1.53 -4.34
N VAL A 204 -14.79 0.20 -4.44
CA VAL A 204 -14.73 -0.51 -5.73
C VAL A 204 -15.79 -0.07 -6.72
N GLU A 205 -17.02 0.25 -6.27
CA GLU A 205 -18.08 0.69 -7.18
C GLU A 205 -17.80 2.07 -7.77
N ASP A 206 -17.27 2.98 -6.94
CA ASP A 206 -16.81 4.30 -7.39
C ASP A 206 -15.63 4.18 -8.36
N TRP A 207 -14.72 3.24 -8.11
CA TRP A 207 -13.63 2.92 -9.02
C TRP A 207 -14.14 2.42 -10.36
N GLU A 208 -15.07 1.47 -10.38
CA GLU A 208 -15.70 0.95 -11.60
C GLU A 208 -16.40 2.05 -12.40
N LYS A 209 -17.13 2.94 -11.71
CA LYS A 209 -17.79 4.11 -12.33
C LYS A 209 -16.76 5.07 -12.95
N ARG A 210 -15.65 5.34 -12.27
CA ARG A 210 -14.57 6.20 -12.78
C ARG A 210 -13.81 5.55 -13.94
N LEU A 211 -13.49 4.26 -13.84
CA LEU A 211 -12.82 3.51 -14.91
C LEU A 211 -13.68 3.46 -16.16
N LYS A 212 -15.00 3.31 -16.03
CA LYS A 212 -15.91 3.38 -17.19
C LYS A 212 -15.72 4.67 -17.99
N GLY A 213 -15.64 5.82 -17.33
CA GLY A 213 -15.37 7.10 -18.01
C GLY A 213 -14.02 7.08 -18.71
N LEU A 214 -12.97 6.70 -17.98
CA LEU A 214 -11.58 6.67 -18.50
C LEU A 214 -11.41 5.72 -19.69
N VAL A 215 -11.97 4.51 -19.61
CA VAL A 215 -11.90 3.49 -20.66
C VAL A 215 -12.54 3.98 -21.95
N LEU A 216 -13.70 4.64 -21.87
CA LEU A 216 -14.38 5.19 -23.05
C LEU A 216 -13.54 6.29 -23.70
N ASP A 217 -12.89 7.14 -22.90
CA ASP A 217 -12.02 8.19 -23.41
C ASP A 217 -10.72 7.63 -24.01
N TRP A 218 -10.09 6.66 -23.35
CA TRP A 218 -8.89 5.99 -23.88
C TRP A 218 -9.17 5.23 -25.17
N ALA A 219 -10.28 4.49 -25.24
CA ALA A 219 -10.69 3.79 -26.44
C ALA A 219 -10.91 4.78 -27.60
N ARG A 220 -11.61 5.90 -27.37
CA ARG A 220 -11.82 6.96 -28.36
C ARG A 220 -10.49 7.53 -28.84
N ASN A 221 -9.59 7.87 -27.94
CA ASN A 221 -8.29 8.46 -28.27
C ASN A 221 -7.39 7.52 -29.07
N ALA A 222 -7.51 6.21 -28.86
CA ALA A 222 -6.81 5.22 -29.68
C ALA A 222 -7.43 5.06 -31.08
N GLY A 223 -8.56 5.71 -31.38
CA GLY A 223 -9.31 5.56 -32.65
C GLY A 223 -10.42 4.49 -32.66
N ALA A 224 -10.93 4.09 -31.49
CA ALA A 224 -12.06 3.15 -31.42
C ALA A 224 -13.34 3.97 -31.46
N HIS A 225 -14.44 3.30 -31.77
CA HIS A 225 -15.76 3.91 -31.77
C HIS A 225 -16.61 3.34 -30.62
N PRO A 226 -16.23 3.57 -29.34
CA PRO A 226 -17.08 3.13 -28.23
C PRO A 226 -18.41 3.89 -28.30
N PRO A 227 -19.52 3.31 -27.78
CA PRO A 227 -20.80 3.99 -27.80
C PRO A 227 -20.71 5.30 -27.02
N THR A 228 -20.91 6.42 -27.72
CA THR A 228 -20.84 7.78 -27.16
C THR A 228 -22.16 8.22 -26.54
N GLU A 229 -23.26 7.59 -26.93
CA GLU A 229 -24.63 7.91 -26.53
C GLU A 229 -25.51 6.65 -26.41
N GLY A 230 -26.70 6.84 -25.83
CA GLY A 230 -27.75 5.83 -25.82
C GLY A 230 -27.54 4.67 -24.84
N ILE A 231 -28.40 3.65 -24.99
CA ILE A 231 -28.56 2.57 -24.01
C ILE A 231 -27.30 1.73 -23.81
N LEU A 232 -26.47 1.57 -24.85
CA LEU A 232 -25.23 0.80 -24.79
C LEU A 232 -24.17 1.48 -23.92
N LYS A 233 -24.02 2.81 -24.01
CA LYS A 233 -23.16 3.58 -23.10
C LYS A 233 -23.64 3.47 -21.66
N HIS A 234 -24.95 3.55 -21.44
CA HIS A 234 -25.52 3.42 -20.10
C HIS A 234 -25.32 2.01 -19.52
N ARG A 235 -25.51 0.97 -20.33
CA ARG A 235 -25.39 -0.43 -19.92
C ARG A 235 -23.98 -0.97 -19.85
N PHE A 236 -23.01 -0.36 -20.54
CA PHE A 236 -21.61 -0.75 -20.43
C PHE A 236 -21.14 -0.67 -18.98
N LYS A 237 -20.47 -1.71 -18.50
CA LYS A 237 -19.91 -1.78 -17.16
C LYS A 237 -18.43 -2.08 -17.25
N VAL A 238 -17.65 -1.47 -16.36
CA VAL A 238 -16.31 -1.96 -16.03
C VAL A 238 -16.47 -2.68 -14.69
N GLN A 239 -15.84 -3.85 -14.55
CA GLN A 239 -15.85 -4.62 -13.32
C GLN A 239 -14.42 -4.88 -12.88
N VAL A 240 -14.11 -4.53 -11.63
CA VAL A 240 -12.84 -4.91 -11.01
C VAL A 240 -13.07 -6.26 -10.32
N LYS A 241 -12.29 -7.28 -10.70
CA LYS A 241 -12.38 -8.62 -10.12
C LYS A 241 -11.11 -8.93 -9.35
N PHE A 242 -11.26 -9.36 -8.11
CA PHE A 242 -10.15 -9.73 -7.23
C PHE A 242 -9.99 -11.24 -7.22
N THR A 243 -8.78 -11.73 -7.47
CA THR A 243 -8.38 -13.11 -7.18
C THR A 243 -7.47 -13.08 -5.95
N LEU A 244 -7.94 -13.65 -4.85
CA LEU A 244 -7.20 -13.69 -3.59
C LEU A 244 -6.55 -15.05 -3.40
N VAL A 245 -5.28 -15.06 -3.00
CA VAL A 245 -4.47 -16.26 -2.85
C VAL A 245 -3.70 -16.24 -1.55
N ASN A 246 -3.70 -17.33 -0.81
CA ASN A 246 -2.74 -17.53 0.27
C ASN A 246 -1.38 -17.96 -0.32
N LEU A 247 -0.32 -17.23 0.02
CA LEU A 247 1.04 -17.53 -0.46
C LEU A 247 1.74 -18.58 0.37
N VAL A 248 1.21 -18.89 1.54
CA VAL A 248 1.76 -19.87 2.49
C VAL A 248 0.65 -20.83 2.90
N SER A 249 0.95 -22.12 2.99
CA SER A 249 -0.07 -23.16 3.20
C SER A 249 -0.29 -23.55 4.65
N GLY A 250 -1.54 -23.85 5.07
CA GLY A 250 -1.80 -24.65 6.27
C GLY A 250 -1.33 -24.06 7.62
N PHE A 251 -1.15 -22.73 7.72
CA PHE A 251 -0.60 -22.11 8.92
C PHE A 251 -1.65 -21.96 10.04
N ASP A 252 -1.17 -22.24 11.25
CA ASP A 252 -1.74 -21.98 12.58
C ASP A 252 -2.81 -22.90 13.18
N VAL A 253 -2.57 -23.19 14.47
CA VAL A 253 -3.53 -23.75 15.45
C VAL A 253 -4.68 -22.76 15.70
N ASP A 254 -4.46 -21.46 15.45
CA ASP A 254 -5.47 -20.42 15.53
C ASP A 254 -6.07 -20.15 14.14
N PRO A 255 -7.34 -20.51 13.90
CA PRO A 255 -7.99 -20.25 12.62
C PRO A 255 -8.06 -18.76 12.28
N ARG A 256 -7.90 -17.83 13.24
CA ARG A 256 -7.95 -16.38 13.00
C ARG A 256 -6.71 -15.84 12.28
N THR A 257 -5.59 -16.56 12.32
CA THR A 257 -4.33 -16.14 11.67
C THR A 257 -4.05 -16.93 10.39
N ASN A 258 -4.89 -17.93 10.11
CA ASN A 258 -4.85 -18.72 8.89
C ASN A 258 -5.37 -17.89 7.70
N PRO A 259 -4.60 -17.76 6.61
CA PRO A 259 -5.01 -16.99 5.44
C PRO A 259 -6.28 -17.53 4.76
N ILE A 260 -6.54 -18.84 4.82
CA ILE A 260 -7.78 -19.40 4.27
C ILE A 260 -9.00 -18.80 4.98
N ALA A 261 -8.95 -18.67 6.30
CA ALA A 261 -10.07 -18.20 7.10
C ALA A 261 -10.37 -16.72 6.83
N PHE A 262 -9.37 -15.83 6.96
CA PHE A 262 -9.61 -14.40 6.81
C PHE A 262 -9.84 -13.99 5.35
N LEU A 263 -9.35 -14.75 4.35
CA LEU A 263 -9.69 -14.48 2.95
C LEU A 263 -11.13 -14.89 2.61
N THR A 264 -11.69 -15.88 3.31
CA THR A 264 -13.10 -16.26 3.15
C THR A 264 -14.05 -15.13 3.56
N ASP A 265 -13.63 -14.24 4.47
CA ASP A 265 -14.45 -13.09 4.88
C ASP A 265 -14.70 -12.08 3.75
N PHE A 266 -13.87 -12.06 2.69
CA PHE A 266 -14.16 -11.25 1.50
C PHE A 266 -15.42 -11.73 0.75
N LEU A 267 -15.75 -13.02 0.84
CA LEU A 267 -16.95 -13.59 0.23
C LEU A 267 -18.21 -13.35 1.07
N ARG A 268 -18.07 -12.86 2.31
CA ARG A 268 -19.19 -12.50 3.19
C ARG A 268 -19.65 -11.06 3.00
N ASP A 269 -18.89 -10.26 2.26
CA ASP A 269 -19.21 -8.86 1.99
C ASP A 269 -20.03 -8.76 0.70
N GLU A 270 -21.25 -8.25 0.77
CA GLU A 270 -22.19 -8.20 -0.37
C GLU A 270 -21.65 -7.45 -1.58
N VAL A 271 -20.77 -6.45 -1.37
CA VAL A 271 -20.17 -5.68 -2.46
C VAL A 271 -19.03 -6.45 -3.09
N LEU A 272 -18.23 -7.16 -2.29
CA LEU A 272 -17.04 -7.86 -2.78
C LEU A 272 -17.29 -9.30 -3.21
N GLU A 273 -18.28 -10.00 -2.68
CA GLU A 273 -18.65 -11.37 -3.04
C GLU A 273 -18.75 -11.55 -4.57
N PRO A 274 -19.56 -10.77 -5.32
CA PRO A 274 -19.66 -10.96 -6.76
C PRO A 274 -18.36 -10.58 -7.51
N ARG A 275 -17.41 -9.92 -6.85
CA ARG A 275 -16.16 -9.42 -7.41
C ARG A 275 -14.95 -10.27 -7.03
N THR A 276 -15.11 -11.21 -6.09
CA THR A 276 -13.99 -11.93 -5.49
C THR A 276 -13.99 -13.39 -5.91
N LYS A 277 -12.83 -13.87 -6.30
CA LYS A 277 -12.52 -15.28 -6.48
C LYS A 277 -11.45 -15.65 -5.45
N LEU A 278 -11.73 -16.67 -4.65
CA LEU A 278 -10.75 -17.23 -3.72
C LEU A 278 -10.07 -18.43 -4.36
N GLU A 279 -8.75 -18.44 -4.37
CA GLU A 279 -7.96 -19.56 -4.86
C GLU A 279 -6.97 -20.00 -3.79
N LEU A 280 -7.22 -21.18 -3.23
CA LEU A 280 -6.49 -21.66 -2.06
C LEU A 280 -5.31 -22.52 -2.47
N PHE A 281 -4.11 -22.10 -2.07
CA PHE A 281 -2.94 -22.95 -2.06
C PHE A 281 -3.04 -23.90 -0.86
N ASN A 282 -3.58 -25.10 -1.12
CA ASN A 282 -3.84 -26.11 -0.12
C ASN A 282 -2.79 -27.23 -0.19
N ALA A 283 -1.72 -27.07 0.57
CA ALA A 283 -0.63 -28.03 0.77
C ALA A 283 -0.37 -28.27 2.27
N MET A 284 0.56 -29.16 2.61
CA MET A 284 1.03 -29.25 4.01
C MET A 284 1.77 -27.96 4.38
N PRO A 285 1.67 -27.47 5.64
CA PRO A 285 2.31 -26.21 6.02
C PRO A 285 3.82 -26.26 6.07
N PHE A 286 4.34 -27.43 6.43
CA PHE A 286 5.75 -27.73 6.47
C PHE A 286 6.00 -29.01 5.70
N MET A 287 7.20 -29.11 5.18
CA MET A 287 7.64 -30.26 4.43
C MET A 287 9.14 -30.44 4.54
N GLU A 288 9.64 -31.63 4.20
CA GLU A 288 11.08 -31.87 4.23
C GLU A 288 11.82 -30.82 3.39
N THR A 289 12.90 -30.28 3.96
CA THR A 289 13.76 -29.28 3.33
C THR A 289 14.28 -29.80 1.99
N GLY A 290 14.01 -29.04 0.92
CA GLY A 290 14.38 -29.43 -0.45
C GLY A 290 13.31 -30.26 -1.18
N ALA A 291 12.29 -30.77 -0.47
CA ALA A 291 11.20 -31.51 -1.11
C ALA A 291 10.18 -30.60 -1.81
N ARG A 292 10.26 -29.26 -1.65
CA ARG A 292 9.27 -28.31 -2.18
C ARG A 292 9.02 -28.49 -3.68
N GLU A 293 10.10 -28.49 -4.45
CA GLU A 293 10.01 -28.70 -5.89
C GLU A 293 9.42 -30.08 -6.20
N VAL A 294 9.89 -31.12 -5.50
CA VAL A 294 9.40 -32.50 -5.68
C VAL A 294 7.89 -32.59 -5.48
N LEU A 295 7.31 -31.90 -4.49
CA LEU A 295 5.85 -31.85 -4.33
C LEU A 295 5.14 -31.13 -5.48
N PHE A 296 5.66 -30.00 -5.96
CA PHE A 296 5.06 -29.31 -7.10
C PHE A 296 5.12 -30.16 -8.38
N TRP A 297 6.16 -30.96 -8.58
CA TRP A 297 6.27 -31.89 -9.70
C TRP A 297 5.42 -33.15 -9.53
N GLY A 298 5.40 -33.71 -8.31
CA GLY A 298 4.72 -34.96 -7.98
C GLY A 298 3.20 -34.84 -7.86
N LEU A 299 2.69 -33.66 -7.50
CA LEU A 299 1.26 -33.38 -7.38
C LEU A 299 0.82 -32.43 -8.51
N GLU A 300 0.32 -33.02 -9.60
CA GLU A 300 -0.06 -32.29 -10.83
C GLU A 300 -0.95 -31.07 -10.56
N ALA A 301 -1.89 -31.16 -9.63
CA ALA A 301 -2.76 -30.06 -9.25
C ALA A 301 -1.98 -28.87 -8.64
N LEU A 302 -1.02 -29.13 -7.74
CA LEU A 302 -0.17 -28.09 -7.14
C LEU A 302 0.81 -27.53 -8.17
N GLY A 303 1.40 -28.39 -9.01
CA GLY A 303 2.26 -27.95 -10.11
C GLY A 303 1.55 -27.02 -11.08
N LYS A 304 0.33 -27.37 -11.52
CA LYS A 304 -0.52 -26.51 -12.34
C LYS A 304 -0.86 -25.20 -11.64
N PHE A 305 -1.19 -25.26 -10.34
CA PHE A 305 -1.50 -24.09 -9.55
C PHE A 305 -0.32 -23.12 -9.49
N ARG A 306 0.88 -23.60 -9.15
CA ARG A 306 2.11 -22.79 -9.09
C ARG A 306 2.51 -22.26 -10.46
N ASN A 307 2.53 -23.09 -11.50
CA ASN A 307 2.92 -22.68 -12.84
C ASN A 307 1.98 -21.61 -13.41
N ARG A 308 0.68 -21.69 -13.08
CA ARG A 308 -0.26 -20.62 -13.40
C ARG A 308 0.13 -19.32 -12.72
N TRP A 309 0.42 -19.32 -11.42
CA TRP A 309 0.77 -18.10 -10.68
C TRP A 309 2.13 -17.52 -11.06
N LYS A 310 3.09 -18.34 -11.48
CA LYS A 310 4.34 -17.88 -12.13
C LYS A 310 4.06 -17.10 -13.43
N ARG A 311 3.05 -17.52 -14.19
CA ARG A 311 2.68 -16.89 -15.47
C ARG A 311 1.77 -15.68 -15.30
N GLU A 312 0.72 -15.82 -14.50
CA GLU A 312 -0.28 -14.77 -14.29
C GLU A 312 0.25 -13.63 -13.43
N ARG A 313 1.25 -13.92 -12.58
CA ARG A 313 1.86 -13.02 -11.60
C ARG A 313 0.82 -12.45 -10.62
N PHE A 314 1.32 -12.01 -9.46
CA PHE A 314 0.54 -11.21 -8.54
C PHE A 314 0.57 -9.75 -9.01
N ASP A 315 -0.47 -8.99 -8.70
CA ASP A 315 -0.41 -7.53 -8.82
C ASP A 315 0.09 -6.92 -7.52
N VAL A 316 -0.37 -7.51 -6.41
CA VAL A 316 -0.04 -7.10 -5.07
C VAL A 316 0.29 -8.32 -4.22
N ILE A 317 1.35 -8.25 -3.43
CA ILE A 317 1.65 -9.18 -2.34
C ILE A 317 1.60 -8.42 -1.02
N LEU A 318 0.81 -8.88 -0.06
CA LEU A 318 0.80 -8.37 1.31
C LEU A 318 1.48 -9.37 2.23
N THR A 319 2.47 -8.89 2.97
CA THR A 319 3.14 -9.69 3.99
C THR A 319 3.53 -8.87 5.23
N SER A 320 3.91 -9.60 6.27
CA SER A 320 4.55 -9.10 7.48
C SER A 320 5.84 -9.88 7.70
N GLY A 321 6.71 -9.35 8.56
CA GLY A 321 7.84 -10.08 9.10
C GLY A 321 7.89 -9.98 10.62
N SER A 322 8.73 -10.80 11.21
CA SER A 322 9.06 -10.72 12.63
C SER A 322 10.56 -10.95 12.80
N SER A 323 11.13 -10.35 13.85
CA SER A 323 12.53 -10.57 14.19
C SER A 323 12.71 -11.92 14.87
N ILE A 324 13.89 -12.54 14.70
CA ILE A 324 14.20 -13.84 15.31
C ILE A 324 14.25 -13.79 16.84
N ASP A 325 14.54 -12.63 17.40
CA ASP A 325 14.65 -12.37 18.84
C ASP A 325 13.30 -11.98 19.49
N ASP A 326 12.23 -11.81 18.72
CA ASP A 326 10.89 -11.62 19.28
C ASP A 326 10.37 -12.96 19.84
N GLU A 327 10.27 -13.07 21.16
CA GLU A 327 9.71 -14.24 21.85
C GLU A 327 8.28 -14.57 21.43
N HIS A 328 7.54 -13.61 20.89
CA HIS A 328 6.18 -13.80 20.39
C HIS A 328 6.11 -14.07 18.89
N THR A 329 7.26 -14.15 18.20
CA THR A 329 7.25 -14.50 16.78
C THR A 329 6.77 -15.94 16.59
N MET A 330 5.86 -16.10 15.64
CA MET A 330 5.42 -17.43 15.24
C MET A 330 6.52 -18.20 14.51
N PHE A 331 7.52 -17.50 13.96
CA PHE A 331 8.68 -18.13 13.31
C PHE A 331 9.43 -19.06 14.26
N ARG A 332 9.61 -18.66 15.54
CA ARG A 332 10.26 -19.49 16.57
C ARG A 332 9.49 -20.75 16.92
N ARG A 333 8.15 -20.71 16.86
CA ARG A 333 7.30 -21.86 17.22
C ARG A 333 7.54 -23.09 16.35
N TYR A 334 8.09 -22.91 15.15
CA TYR A 334 8.37 -24.03 14.25
C TYR A 334 9.72 -24.69 14.48
N TYR A 335 10.62 -24.01 15.18
CA TYR A 335 11.94 -24.53 15.52
C TYR A 335 12.10 -24.81 17.02
N ASP A 336 11.06 -24.52 17.83
CA ASP A 336 10.85 -24.74 19.27
C ASP A 336 12.10 -25.08 20.12
N SER A 337 13.15 -24.27 19.97
CA SER A 337 14.43 -24.40 20.67
C SER A 337 15.08 -23.02 20.79
N GLU A 338 15.34 -22.61 22.03
CA GLU A 338 16.08 -21.38 22.31
C GLU A 338 17.52 -21.48 21.84
N GLU A 339 18.14 -22.65 21.96
CA GLU A 339 19.49 -22.90 21.48
C GLU A 339 19.58 -22.73 19.97
N LEU A 340 18.65 -23.31 19.20
CA LEU A 340 18.61 -23.14 17.76
C LEU A 340 18.34 -21.68 17.37
N THR A 341 17.42 -21.00 18.07
CA THR A 341 17.15 -19.57 17.84
C THR A 341 18.44 -18.75 17.99
N LYS A 342 19.22 -19.02 19.04
CA LYS A 342 20.51 -18.36 19.28
C LYS A 342 21.52 -18.67 18.18
N ILE A 343 21.66 -19.94 17.80
CA ILE A 343 22.56 -20.33 16.69
C ILE A 343 22.16 -19.63 15.40
N LEU A 344 20.87 -19.60 15.05
CA LEU A 344 20.38 -18.91 13.84
C LEU A 344 20.69 -17.40 13.88
N ALA A 345 20.54 -16.77 15.05
CA ALA A 345 20.92 -15.37 15.24
C ALA A 345 22.44 -15.16 15.10
N ASP A 346 23.26 -16.08 15.64
CA ASP A 346 24.72 -16.07 15.48
C ASP A 346 25.15 -16.31 14.02
N LEU A 347 24.34 -17.05 13.25
CA LEU A 347 24.46 -17.24 11.80
C LEU A 347 23.85 -16.08 10.99
N GLY A 348 23.54 -14.95 11.63
CA GLY A 348 23.09 -13.72 10.97
C GLY A 348 21.64 -13.72 10.49
N VAL A 349 20.81 -14.69 10.91
CA VAL A 349 19.36 -14.64 10.65
C VAL A 349 18.75 -13.54 11.50
N GLU A 350 18.07 -12.59 10.85
CA GLU A 350 17.47 -11.43 11.51
C GLU A 350 15.99 -11.63 11.79
N GLY A 351 15.33 -12.52 11.03
CA GLY A 351 13.90 -12.80 11.15
C GLY A 351 13.36 -13.52 9.92
N ASP A 352 12.08 -13.30 9.64
CA ASP A 352 11.37 -13.95 8.54
C ASP A 352 10.63 -12.98 7.60
N PHE A 353 10.51 -13.39 6.34
CA PHE A 353 9.67 -12.76 5.32
C PHE A 353 8.94 -13.86 4.56
N LEU A 354 7.60 -13.78 4.45
CA LEU A 354 6.78 -14.91 3.99
C LEU A 354 7.12 -16.22 4.73
N TRP A 355 7.47 -16.14 6.02
CA TRP A 355 7.92 -17.25 6.85
C TRP A 355 9.26 -17.88 6.47
N MET A 356 9.94 -17.38 5.44
CA MET A 356 11.27 -17.82 5.05
C MET A 356 12.33 -16.97 5.75
N PRO A 357 13.46 -17.57 6.19
CA PRO A 357 14.49 -16.84 6.92
C PRO A 357 15.17 -15.77 6.07
N VAL A 358 15.45 -14.63 6.68
CA VAL A 358 16.16 -13.50 6.06
C VAL A 358 17.39 -13.15 6.90
N ARG A 359 18.54 -13.03 6.23
CA ARG A 359 19.78 -12.50 6.77
C ARG A 359 19.99 -11.05 6.32
N LYS A 360 20.98 -10.37 6.90
CA LYS A 360 21.38 -9.03 6.41
C LYS A 360 21.90 -9.07 4.98
N GLU A 361 22.51 -10.19 4.59
CA GLU A 361 23.11 -10.39 3.28
C GLU A 361 22.09 -10.81 2.21
N GLY A 362 20.86 -11.15 2.60
CA GLY A 362 19.84 -11.63 1.68
C GLY A 362 18.90 -12.70 2.24
N PRO A 363 17.97 -13.18 1.40
CA PRO A 363 17.25 -14.42 1.63
C PRO A 363 18.18 -15.57 2.02
N ALA A 364 17.81 -16.34 3.04
CA ALA A 364 18.49 -17.58 3.38
C ALA A 364 17.64 -18.78 3.00
N LYS A 365 18.27 -19.83 2.49
CA LYS A 365 17.62 -21.13 2.30
C LYS A 365 17.70 -21.92 3.59
N VAL A 366 16.62 -22.62 3.92
CA VAL A 366 16.59 -23.50 5.10
C VAL A 366 17.63 -24.63 4.96
N GLU A 367 17.88 -25.10 3.73
CA GLU A 367 18.93 -26.09 3.44
C GLU A 367 20.33 -25.60 3.82
N ASP A 368 20.70 -24.38 3.42
CA ASP A 368 22.00 -23.79 3.75
C ASP A 368 22.15 -23.62 5.27
N LEU A 369 21.08 -23.14 5.94
CA LEU A 369 21.05 -23.01 7.39
C LEU A 369 21.19 -24.36 8.10
N ARG A 370 20.52 -25.40 7.62
CA ARG A 370 20.64 -26.76 8.16
C ARG A 370 22.08 -27.24 8.10
N ASP A 371 22.74 -27.05 6.96
CA ASP A 371 24.13 -27.49 6.75
C ASP A 371 25.12 -26.69 7.61
N GLU A 372 24.86 -25.40 7.85
CA GLU A 372 25.64 -24.57 8.76
C GLU A 372 25.42 -24.98 10.23
N VAL A 373 24.17 -25.20 10.66
CA VAL A 373 23.85 -25.66 12.02
C VAL A 373 24.40 -27.07 12.26
N ALA A 374 24.39 -27.96 11.28
CA ALA A 374 24.93 -29.32 11.42
C ALA A 374 26.43 -29.35 11.76
N LYS A 375 27.18 -28.31 11.35
CA LYS A 375 28.60 -28.15 11.72
C LYS A 375 28.79 -27.73 13.18
N ILE A 376 27.78 -27.14 13.80
CA ILE A 376 27.78 -26.65 15.18
C ILE A 376 27.14 -27.70 16.10
N ASP A 377 25.92 -28.11 15.79
CA ASP A 377 25.14 -29.12 16.51
C ASP A 377 24.24 -29.92 15.54
N GLY A 378 24.65 -31.15 15.25
CA GLY A 378 23.92 -32.06 14.37
C GLY A 378 22.53 -32.47 14.88
N LYS A 379 22.24 -32.36 16.18
CA LYS A 379 20.89 -32.66 16.71
C LYS A 379 19.96 -31.48 16.47
N LEU A 380 20.43 -30.25 16.66
CA LEU A 380 19.63 -29.06 16.39
C LEU A 380 19.39 -28.87 14.89
N ALA A 381 20.32 -29.31 14.03
CA ALA A 381 20.12 -29.30 12.58
C ALA A 381 18.89 -30.10 12.13
N ALA A 382 18.52 -31.17 12.84
CA ALA A 382 17.33 -31.97 12.51
C ALA A 382 16.01 -31.18 12.68
N LEU A 383 16.01 -30.08 13.44
CA LEU A 383 14.86 -29.17 13.52
C LEU A 383 14.68 -28.33 12.24
N LEU A 384 15.72 -28.25 11.40
CA LEU A 384 15.72 -27.62 10.07
C LEU A 384 15.55 -28.66 8.94
N ASP A 385 15.19 -29.91 9.27
CA ASP A 385 14.81 -30.90 8.27
C ASP A 385 13.47 -30.57 7.61
N TYR A 386 12.73 -29.60 8.14
CA TYR A 386 11.49 -29.10 7.57
C TYR A 386 11.55 -27.61 7.24
N GLU A 387 10.95 -27.23 6.12
CA GLU A 387 10.80 -25.84 5.67
C GLU A 387 9.33 -25.46 5.48
N PRO A 388 8.99 -24.16 5.61
CA PRO A 388 7.66 -23.64 5.30
C PRO A 388 7.26 -23.89 3.83
N MET A 389 6.05 -24.38 3.60
CA MET A 389 5.50 -24.55 2.26
C MET A 389 4.90 -23.23 1.76
N SER A 390 5.68 -22.53 0.93
CA SER A 390 5.29 -21.31 0.24
C SER A 390 5.04 -21.55 -1.25
N LEU A 391 4.14 -20.75 -1.83
CA LEU A 391 3.87 -20.73 -3.26
C LEU A 391 5.02 -20.09 -4.05
N LEU A 392 5.69 -19.12 -3.42
CA LEU A 392 6.80 -18.36 -3.97
C LEU A 392 8.05 -18.51 -3.11
N THR A 393 9.22 -18.59 -3.73
CA THR A 393 10.49 -18.34 -3.03
C THR A 393 10.73 -16.85 -2.81
N LEU A 394 11.70 -16.52 -1.95
CA LEU A 394 12.14 -15.13 -1.82
C LEU A 394 12.81 -14.62 -3.11
N GLU A 395 13.53 -15.47 -3.85
CA GLU A 395 14.08 -15.10 -5.16
C GLU A 395 12.98 -14.81 -6.19
N GLU A 396 11.91 -15.60 -6.20
CA GLU A 396 10.73 -15.35 -7.04
C GLU A 396 10.01 -14.05 -6.65
N VAL A 397 10.06 -13.65 -5.37
CA VAL A 397 9.58 -12.32 -4.93
C VAL A 397 10.50 -11.21 -5.42
N GLN A 398 11.82 -11.40 -5.40
CA GLN A 398 12.78 -10.42 -5.97
C GLN A 398 12.56 -10.22 -7.47
N GLU A 399 12.38 -11.31 -8.23
CA GLU A 399 11.98 -11.28 -9.63
C GLU A 399 10.64 -10.55 -9.82
N HIS A 400 9.69 -10.78 -8.92
CA HIS A 400 8.39 -10.14 -8.96
C HIS A 400 8.48 -8.61 -8.76
N VAL A 401 9.30 -8.14 -7.82
CA VAL A 401 9.54 -6.72 -7.53
C VAL A 401 10.25 -6.03 -8.69
N ARG A 402 11.33 -6.64 -9.19
CA ARG A 402 12.14 -6.09 -10.29
C ARG A 402 11.36 -6.03 -11.61
N GLY A 403 10.43 -6.95 -11.81
CA GLY A 403 9.69 -7.04 -13.06
C GLY A 403 10.52 -7.63 -14.19
N ASP A 404 10.10 -7.33 -15.42
CA ASP A 404 10.72 -7.84 -16.65
C ASP A 404 10.61 -6.73 -17.70
N GLU A 405 11.60 -5.83 -17.71
CA GLU A 405 11.63 -4.65 -18.59
C GLU A 405 11.60 -5.06 -20.06
N GLU A 406 12.25 -6.17 -20.44
CA GLU A 406 12.23 -6.69 -21.80
C GLU A 406 10.82 -7.09 -22.27
N ARG A 407 9.95 -7.45 -21.32
CA ARG A 407 8.54 -7.76 -21.57
C ARG A 407 7.60 -6.60 -21.23
N GLY A 408 8.13 -5.40 -20.96
CA GLY A 408 7.34 -4.21 -20.63
C GLY A 408 6.56 -4.34 -19.32
N ASN A 409 7.11 -5.07 -18.34
CA ASN A 409 6.47 -5.31 -17.05
C ASN A 409 7.19 -4.60 -15.90
N ASP A 410 6.55 -3.59 -15.31
CA ASP A 410 7.07 -2.70 -14.24
C ASP A 410 7.22 -3.36 -12.84
N GLY A 411 7.18 -4.70 -12.77
CA GLY A 411 7.12 -5.46 -11.52
C GLY A 411 5.76 -5.32 -10.82
N GLY A 412 5.55 -6.13 -9.78
CA GLY A 412 4.36 -5.99 -8.92
C GLY A 412 4.68 -5.34 -7.59
N ASP A 413 3.62 -5.00 -6.86
CA ASP A 413 3.74 -4.26 -5.61
C ASP A 413 3.76 -5.21 -4.41
N VAL A 414 4.91 -5.32 -3.76
CA VAL A 414 5.08 -6.07 -2.50
C VAL A 414 5.07 -5.13 -1.30
N PHE A 415 4.13 -5.37 -0.38
CA PHE A 415 3.91 -4.61 0.85
C PHE A 415 4.45 -5.36 2.05
N LEU A 416 5.35 -4.71 2.80
CA LEU A 416 5.74 -5.15 4.13
C LEU A 416 5.06 -4.27 5.18
N ILE A 417 4.17 -4.88 5.96
CA ILE A 417 3.44 -4.22 7.04
C ILE A 417 3.97 -4.75 8.37
N LEU A 418 4.71 -3.91 9.09
CA LEU A 418 5.27 -4.21 10.39
C LEU A 418 4.51 -3.47 11.49
N ASN A 419 3.55 -4.16 12.09
CA ASN A 419 2.92 -3.71 13.32
C ASN A 419 3.81 -4.07 14.52
N PRO A 420 3.85 -3.24 15.59
CA PRO A 420 4.45 -3.63 16.86
C PRO A 420 3.94 -4.99 17.33
N CYS A 421 4.78 -5.70 18.08
CA CYS A 421 4.37 -6.97 18.68
C CYS A 421 3.06 -6.80 19.47
N SER A 422 2.04 -7.61 19.21
CA SER A 422 0.73 -7.45 19.86
C SER A 422 0.74 -7.78 21.36
N VAL A 423 1.82 -8.38 21.86
CA VAL A 423 1.95 -8.78 23.27
C VAL A 423 2.85 -7.81 24.02
N CYS A 424 4.10 -7.63 23.58
CA CYS A 424 5.08 -6.79 24.29
C CYS A 424 5.23 -5.38 23.71
N LEU A 425 4.55 -5.06 22.60
CA LEU A 425 4.61 -3.75 21.92
C LEU A 425 5.99 -3.34 21.41
N LYS A 426 6.98 -4.24 21.40
CA LYS A 426 8.30 -3.97 20.83
C LYS A 426 8.23 -3.69 19.34
N GLU A 427 9.08 -2.78 18.90
CA GLU A 427 9.33 -2.43 17.51
C GLU A 427 9.95 -3.59 16.72
N LYS A 428 9.84 -3.53 15.39
CA LYS A 428 10.33 -4.58 14.48
C LYS A 428 11.45 -4.08 13.57
N SER A 429 12.30 -3.21 14.09
CA SER A 429 13.36 -2.53 13.33
C SER A 429 14.44 -3.48 12.80
N ARG A 430 14.73 -4.57 13.53
CA ARG A 430 15.73 -5.57 13.14
C ARG A 430 15.39 -6.23 11.79
N ILE A 431 14.20 -6.83 11.67
CA ILE A 431 13.73 -7.40 10.40
C ILE A 431 13.49 -6.30 9.34
N ALA A 432 13.07 -5.10 9.74
CA ALA A 432 12.94 -3.97 8.81
C ALA A 432 14.28 -3.63 8.14
N LYS A 433 15.36 -3.45 8.92
CA LYS A 433 16.71 -3.20 8.40
C LYS A 433 17.19 -4.33 7.49
N ALA A 434 16.95 -5.58 7.87
CA ALA A 434 17.37 -6.73 7.08
C ALA A 434 16.68 -6.77 5.70
N VAL A 435 15.36 -6.53 5.65
CA VAL A 435 14.59 -6.58 4.39
C VAL A 435 14.79 -5.33 3.54
N LEU A 436 14.81 -4.15 4.16
CA LEU A 436 14.95 -2.87 3.45
C LEU A 436 16.40 -2.60 3.02
N GLY A 437 17.37 -3.10 3.78
CA GLY A 437 18.80 -2.92 3.50
C GLY A 437 19.35 -3.82 2.39
N LEU A 438 18.53 -4.70 1.80
CA LEU A 438 18.95 -5.53 0.68
C LEU A 438 19.30 -4.67 -0.54
N PRO A 439 20.36 -5.01 -1.30
CA PRO A 439 20.72 -4.27 -2.50
C PRO A 439 19.60 -4.34 -3.55
N GLY A 440 19.58 -3.38 -4.47
CA GLY A 440 18.45 -3.16 -5.38
C GLY A 440 18.02 -4.38 -6.21
N ASP A 441 18.95 -5.26 -6.60
CA ASP A 441 18.65 -6.51 -7.32
C ASP A 441 18.11 -7.62 -6.41
N GLN A 442 18.24 -7.47 -5.11
CA GLN A 442 17.74 -8.38 -4.07
C GLN A 442 16.54 -7.82 -3.30
N CYS A 443 15.99 -6.68 -3.74
CA CYS A 443 14.89 -6.02 -3.06
C CYS A 443 13.64 -6.92 -3.00
N LEU A 444 13.10 -7.10 -1.79
CA LEU A 444 11.89 -7.91 -1.55
C LEU A 444 10.61 -7.08 -1.48
N VAL A 445 10.72 -5.76 -1.33
CA VAL A 445 9.58 -4.90 -1.01
C VAL A 445 9.57 -3.64 -1.84
N THR A 446 8.37 -3.16 -2.18
CA THR A 446 8.19 -1.88 -2.89
C THR A 446 7.49 -0.86 -2.01
N HIS A 447 6.70 -1.34 -1.04
CA HIS A 447 5.92 -0.52 -0.13
C HIS A 447 6.20 -0.95 1.31
N PHE A 448 6.37 0.02 2.19
CA PHE A 448 6.65 -0.23 3.61
C PHE A 448 5.72 0.55 4.52
N VAL A 449 5.14 -0.13 5.51
CA VAL A 449 4.29 0.49 6.52
C VAL A 449 4.69 -0.04 7.89
N CYS A 450 5.05 0.87 8.77
CA CYS A 450 5.45 0.54 10.14
C CYS A 450 5.04 1.66 11.10
N ASP A 451 5.07 1.39 12.40
CA ASP A 451 4.90 2.44 13.43
C ASP A 451 6.13 3.35 13.55
N GLU A 452 5.96 4.46 14.26
CA GLU A 452 6.99 5.47 14.49
C GLU A 452 8.25 4.93 15.17
N GLN A 453 8.13 4.04 16.17
CA GLN A 453 9.29 3.49 16.88
C GLN A 453 10.10 2.56 15.95
N THR A 454 9.41 1.70 15.20
CA THR A 454 10.04 0.87 14.17
C THR A 454 10.74 1.76 13.13
N ALA A 455 10.13 2.85 12.67
CA ALA A 455 10.73 3.76 11.70
C ALA A 455 12.00 4.45 12.24
N MET A 456 11.94 5.04 13.43
CA MET A 456 13.09 5.72 14.07
C MET A 456 14.25 4.76 14.29
N ALA A 457 13.97 3.59 14.86
CA ALA A 457 14.99 2.57 15.10
C ALA A 457 15.56 2.00 13.79
N THR A 458 14.76 1.89 12.72
CA THR A 458 15.23 1.48 11.38
C THR A 458 16.17 2.50 10.75
N LEU A 459 16.00 3.78 11.09
CA LEU A 459 16.83 4.89 10.58
C LEU A 459 18.05 5.21 11.45
N ASP A 460 18.24 4.49 12.57
CA ASP A 460 19.27 4.76 13.59
C ASP A 460 19.15 6.18 14.19
N LEU A 461 17.91 6.64 14.38
CA LEU A 461 17.59 7.94 14.97
C LEU A 461 17.35 7.77 16.47
N GLU A 462 18.41 7.46 17.24
CA GLU A 462 18.32 7.25 18.70
C GLU A 462 18.15 8.57 19.48
N ASP A 463 18.46 9.73 18.86
CA ASP A 463 18.57 11.04 19.54
C ASP A 463 17.75 12.17 18.91
N LEU A 464 16.69 11.87 18.13
CA LEU A 464 15.80 12.95 17.74
C LEU A 464 15.10 13.47 19.00
N PRO A 465 15.21 14.77 19.32
CA PRO A 465 14.56 15.32 20.50
C PRO A 465 13.08 14.98 20.37
N HIS A 466 12.57 14.19 21.32
CA HIS A 466 11.13 14.06 21.48
C HIS A 466 10.59 15.49 21.49
N PRO A 467 9.60 15.84 20.63
CA PRO A 467 8.97 17.14 20.73
C PRO A 467 8.57 17.24 22.19
N ALA A 468 9.21 18.20 22.89
CA ALA A 468 9.14 18.29 24.34
C ALA A 468 7.68 18.08 24.68
N GLU A 469 7.38 17.07 25.51
CA GLU A 469 6.10 17.05 26.21
C GLU A 469 6.01 18.48 26.74
N GLU A 470 5.07 19.26 26.19
CA GLU A 470 4.81 20.59 26.68
C GLU A 470 4.50 20.34 28.14
N ASP A 471 5.51 20.49 28.99
CA ASP A 471 5.35 20.50 30.42
C ASP A 471 4.19 21.47 30.59
N ASP A 472 3.05 20.92 31.05
CA ASP A 472 1.93 21.67 31.56
C ASP A 472 2.52 22.47 32.72
N ALA A 473 3.22 23.54 32.38
CA ALA A 473 3.85 24.46 33.28
C ALA A 473 2.67 25.10 33.97
N GLU A 474 2.36 24.48 35.11
CA GLU A 474 1.39 24.90 36.07
C GLU A 474 1.40 26.42 36.09
N THR A 475 0.30 27.02 35.63
CA THR A 475 -0.08 28.37 36.01
C THR A 475 -0.39 28.36 37.51
N GLY A 476 0.63 28.10 38.33
CA GLY A 476 0.65 28.24 39.77
C GLY A 476 0.76 29.72 40.10
N GLY A 477 -0.35 30.44 39.90
CA GLY A 477 -0.54 31.78 40.40
C GLY A 477 -0.57 31.76 41.93
N SER A 478 0.59 31.92 42.55
CA SER A 478 0.69 32.28 43.97
C SER A 478 0.23 33.73 44.13
N ARG A 479 -1.01 33.90 44.60
CA ARG A 479 -1.47 35.13 45.23
C ARG A 479 -0.89 35.15 46.65
N GLU A 480 0.11 35.99 46.87
CA GLU A 480 0.50 36.41 48.21
C GLU A 480 -0.59 37.32 48.77
N ASP A 481 -1.40 36.80 49.69
CA ASP A 481 -2.15 37.63 50.63
C ASP A 481 -1.20 38.08 51.73
N GLY A 482 -0.96 39.39 51.79
CA GLY A 482 -0.23 40.02 52.88
C GLY A 482 -1.12 40.11 54.12
N ASP A 483 -0.65 39.51 55.21
CA ASP A 483 -1.19 39.77 56.54
C ASP A 483 -0.37 40.83 57.25
N ALA A 484 -1.06 41.91 57.62
CA ALA A 484 -0.63 42.87 58.61
C ALA A 484 -1.24 42.48 59.97
N SER A 485 -0.40 42.22 60.97
CA SER A 485 -0.63 42.46 62.41
C SER A 485 0.65 42.20 63.19
#